data_AF-A0A1A8NU51-F1
#
_entry.id   AF-A0A1A8NU51-F1
#
_cell.length_a   1.000
_cell.length_b   1.000
_cell.length_c   1.000
_cell.angle_alpha   90.00
_cell.angle_beta   90.00
_cell.angle_gamma   90.00
#
_symmetry.space_group_name_H-M   'P 1'
#
loop_
_entity.id
_entity.type
_entity.pdbx_description
1 polymer ?
#
loop_
_entity_poly.entity_id
_entity_poly.type
_entity_poly.pdbx_seq_one_letter_code
_entity_poly.pdbx_strand_id
1 'polypeptide(L)' 'RIVTATGTQRMEGFAERYMQSFVPWVKSHGGWENVADLEDSVEYD' A
#
# COMPACT_ATOMS: atom_id res chain seq x y z
N ARG A 1 -7.36 -5.71 39.31
CA ARG A 1 -7.99 -5.73 37.97
C ARG A 1 -6.96 -5.22 36.97
N ILE A 2 -6.56 -6.02 35.98
CA ILE A 2 -5.64 -5.56 34.93
C ILE A 2 -6.53 -4.99 33.83
N VAL A 3 -6.42 -3.68 33.58
CA VAL A 3 -7.14 -2.97 32.51
C VAL A 3 -6.15 -2.81 31.37
N THR A 4 -6.35 -3.54 30.28
CA THR A 4 -5.57 -3.36 29.07
C THR A 4 -6.04 -2.07 28.42
N ALA A 5 -5.29 -0.98 28.58
CA ALA A 5 -5.51 0.23 27.82
C ALA A 5 -5.26 -0.10 26.34
N THR A 6 -6.30 -0.06 25.52
CA THR A 6 -6.19 -0.15 24.05
C THR A 6 -5.51 1.13 23.55
N GLY A 7 -4.20 1.20 23.75
CA GLY A 7 -3.40 2.40 23.53
C GLY A 7 -2.65 2.31 22.21
N THR A 8 -3.22 2.94 21.18
CA THR A 8 -2.55 3.67 20.08
C THR A 8 -3.28 3.41 18.77
N GLN A 9 -4.05 4.40 18.32
CA GLN A 9 -4.41 4.51 16.90
C GLN A 9 -3.10 4.73 16.15
N ARG A 10 -2.68 3.74 15.36
CA ARG A 10 -1.46 3.84 14.57
C ARG A 10 -1.64 5.00 13.59
N MET A 11 -0.71 5.95 13.61
CA MET A 11 -0.72 7.03 12.63
C MET A 11 -0.38 6.43 11.26
N GLU A 12 -1.29 6.57 10.31
CA GLU A 12 -1.02 6.11 8.95
C GLU A 12 0.11 6.92 8.33
N GLY A 13 1.08 6.20 7.76
CA GLY A 13 2.20 6.78 7.03
C GLY A 13 1.77 7.39 5.71
N PHE A 14 2.64 8.22 5.13
CA PHE A 14 2.39 8.88 3.84
C PHE A 14 2.11 7.86 2.73
N ALA A 15 2.90 6.78 2.66
CA ALA A 15 2.72 5.71 1.69
C ALA A 15 1.35 5.03 1.83
N GLU A 16 0.91 4.73 3.06
CA GLU A 16 -0.39 4.09 3.31
C GLU A 16 -1.55 4.97 2.81
N ARG A 17 -1.52 6.27 3.13
CA ARG A 17 -2.53 7.23 2.66
C ARG A 17 -2.53 7.39 1.14
N TYR A 18 -1.35 7.43 0.53
CA TYR A 18 -1.22 7.51 -0.92
C TYR A 18 -1.83 6.27 -1.58
N MET A 19 -1.49 5.09 -1.08
CA MET A 19 -1.98 3.82 -1.62
C MET A 19 -3.51 3.73 -1.55
N GLN A 20 -4.15 4.24 -0.48
CA GLN A 20 -5.62 4.28 -0.40
C GLN A 20 -6.26 5.07 -1.54
N SER A 21 -5.65 6.21 -1.92
CA SER A 21 -6.13 7.03 -3.04
C SER A 21 -5.81 6.41 -4.40
N PHE A 22 -4.75 5.62 -4.47
CA PHE A 22 -4.27 4.98 -5.69
C PHE A 22 -5.04 3.70 -6.04
N VAL A 23 -5.52 2.95 -5.04
CA VAL A 23 -6.26 1.68 -5.21
C VAL A 23 -7.45 1.78 -6.18
N PRO A 24 -8.33 2.80 -6.13
CA PRO A 24 -9.42 2.93 -7.10
C PRO A 24 -8.94 3.03 -8.54
N TRP A 25 -7.85 3.78 -8.78
CA TRP A 25 -7.23 3.91 -10.10
C TRP A 25 -6.65 2.58 -10.56
N VAL A 26 -5.94 1.84 -9.71
CA VAL A 26 -5.42 0.50 -10.05
C VAL A 26 -6.56 -0.44 -10.45
N LYS A 27 -7.67 -0.42 -9.70
CA LYS A 27 -8.85 -1.23 -10.03
C LYS A 27 -9.46 -0.88 -11.38
N SER A 28 -9.52 0.41 -11.75
CA SER A 28 -10.05 0.82 -13.07
C SER A 28 -9.12 0.43 -14.22
N HIS A 29 -7.85 0.12 -13.94
CA HIS A 29 -6.85 -0.32 -14.92
C HIS A 29 -6.68 -1.84 -14.94
N GLY A 30 -7.62 -2.59 -14.37
CA GLY A 30 -7.60 -4.04 -14.41
C GLY A 30 -6.72 -4.69 -13.35
N GLY A 31 -6.36 -3.97 -12.28
CA GLY A 31 -5.58 -4.54 -11.18
C GLY A 31 -4.08 -4.30 -11.31
N TRP A 32 -3.33 -4.78 -10.31
CA TRP A 32 -1.88 -4.59 -10.25
C TRP A 32 -1.15 -5.35 -11.34
N GLU A 33 -1.68 -6.49 -11.75
CA GLU A 33 -1.17 -7.32 -12.84
C GLU A 33 -1.13 -6.61 -14.20
N ASN A 34 -1.97 -5.59 -14.39
CA ASN A 34 -2.07 -4.84 -15.64
C ASN A 34 -1.35 -3.48 -15.58
N VAL A 35 -1.07 -2.98 -14.38
CA VAL A 35 -0.42 -1.68 -14.14
C VAL A 35 1.07 -1.84 -13.92
N ALA A 36 1.47 -2.88 -13.18
CA ALA A 36 2.86 -3.13 -12.90
C ALA A 36 3.47 -3.85 -14.10
N ASP A 37 4.07 -3.07 -15.00
CA ASP A 37 4.98 -3.61 -15.99
C ASP A 37 6.24 -4.04 -15.24
N LEU A 38 6.29 -5.32 -14.87
CA LEU A 38 7.53 -5.97 -14.45
C LEU A 38 8.38 -6.11 -15.70
N GLU A 39 8.96 -5.00 -16.16
CA GLU A 39 10.17 -5.09 -16.97
C GLU A 39 11.15 -5.96 -16.17
N ASP A 40 11.65 -7.01 -16.83
CA ASP A 40 12.60 -7.96 -16.26
C ASP A 40 13.63 -7.15 -15.48
N SER A 41 13.68 -7.38 -14.16
CA SER A 41 14.41 -6.50 -13.24
C SER A 41 15.87 -6.51 -13.64
N VAL A 42 16.29 -5.52 -14.44
CA VAL A 42 17.65 -5.47 -14.96
C VAL A 42 18.53 -5.10 -13.77
N GLU A 43 19.11 -6.12 -13.15
CA GLU A 43 20.10 -5.96 -12.10
C GLU A 43 21.31 -5.29 -12.75
N TYR A 44 21.58 -4.04 -12.37
CA TYR A 44 22.80 -3.33 -12.74
C TYR A 44 23.87 -3.63 -11.68
N ASP A 45 24.91 -4.35 -12.08
CA ASP A 45 26.17 -4.58 -11.32
C ASP A 45 27.03 -3.30 -11.26
#